data_AF-A0A357HX71-F1
#
_entry.id   AF-A0A357HX71-F1
#
_cell.length_a   1.000
_cell.length_b   1.000
_cell.length_c   1.000
_cell.angle_alpha   90.00
_cell.angle_beta   90.00
_cell.angle_gamma   90.00
#
_symmetry.space_group_name_H-M   'P 1'
#
loop_
_entity.id
_entity.type
_entity.pdbx_description
1 polymer ?
#
loop_
_entity_poly.entity_id
_entity_poly.type
_entity_poly.pdbx_seq_one_letter_code
_entity_poly.pdbx_strand_id
1 'polypeptide(L)'
;MNKKDLSERDICTKFITPSIQTAGWDIANQVREEVGFTDGRIYVRGKLHTRGAQKRADYILYYKPNIPIAVIEAKDNKHSVGAGIQQALGYAKTLEIPFVFSSNGDGFIFHDRTVTSGDIESELDLNSFPSPEVLWEKYKAYKGISEAAAPIVSQEYFADGSGRSPRYYQQIAINRTVEAIAKDEGDHRHLLVMATGTGKTYVAFQLIYRLWKSGIKFLAPYKVIKVTLDIDAEGWRPPKGFKDKDGQEVEDRIYNRTDFDKHIIVEERRQLVAQKITESLRDYTRKNVRTNYTSLDSFLSSWRDADKKRAIVEELEQHGVIFAALQDEVGSAFDPFDLICHVAFEQKPLTRKERADNVKKRNYFTKYGDLARTVLDSLLDKYADDGLLDLENPAIITLDPIKRLGTAPEIVRAFGGKPAYDQAIHELTAYLYESA
;
A
#
# COMPACT_ATOMS: atom_id res chain seq x y z
N MET A 1 34.40 10.46 38.40
CA MET A 1 34.11 9.10 37.90
C MET A 1 34.37 9.10 36.40
N ASN A 2 35.22 8.22 35.89
CA ASN A 2 35.52 8.17 34.46
C ASN A 2 34.40 7.41 33.72
N LYS A 3 33.86 7.96 32.63
CA LYS A 3 32.78 7.31 31.87
C LYS A 3 33.20 5.96 31.28
N LYS A 4 34.49 5.77 30.98
CA LYS A 4 35.03 4.50 30.44
C LYS A 4 34.93 3.33 31.42
N ASP A 5 34.72 3.59 32.70
CA ASP A 5 34.55 2.55 33.73
C ASP A 5 33.07 2.17 33.93
N LEU A 6 32.15 2.86 33.27
CA LEU A 6 30.71 2.64 33.37
C LEU A 6 30.25 1.54 32.40
N SER A 7 29.27 0.75 32.83
CA SER A 7 28.58 -0.17 31.93
C SER A 7 27.73 0.58 30.89
N GLU A 8 27.35 -0.08 29.80
CA GLU A 8 26.38 0.48 28.85
C GLU A 8 25.07 0.90 29.53
N ARG A 9 24.60 0.11 30.51
CA ARG A 9 23.41 0.44 31.30
C ARG A 9 23.60 1.70 32.16
N ASP A 10 24.78 1.86 32.76
CA ASP A 10 25.12 3.10 33.48
C ASP A 10 25.15 4.30 32.53
N ILE A 11 25.66 4.12 31.31
CA ILE A 11 25.68 5.16 30.27
C ILE A 11 24.25 5.59 29.91
N CYS A 12 23.38 4.61 29.65
CA CYS A 12 21.96 4.80 29.43
C CYS A 12 21.31 5.63 30.56
N THR A 13 21.43 5.16 31.80
CA THR A 13 20.75 5.79 32.96
C THR A 13 21.32 7.16 33.33
N LYS A 14 22.64 7.38 33.21
CA LYS A 14 23.30 8.59 33.72
C LYS A 14 23.47 9.70 32.69
N PHE A 15 23.40 9.39 31.39
CA PHE A 15 23.65 10.38 30.33
C PHE A 15 22.57 10.40 29.26
N ILE A 16 22.18 9.25 28.71
CA ILE A 16 21.22 9.19 27.59
C ILE A 16 19.79 9.49 28.07
N THR A 17 19.27 8.78 29.08
CA THR A 17 17.92 9.01 29.60
C THR A 17 17.72 10.45 30.12
N PRO A 18 18.67 11.04 30.88
CA PRO A 18 18.57 12.46 31.26
C PRO A 18 18.54 13.42 30.07
N SER A 19 19.35 13.17 29.03
CA SER A 19 19.34 13.98 27.81
C SER A 19 17.96 13.95 27.12
N ILE A 20 17.38 12.76 26.96
CA ILE A 20 16.03 12.57 26.41
C ILE A 20 14.98 13.31 27.26
N GLN A 21 15.06 13.19 28.58
CA GLN A 21 14.14 13.86 29.51
C GLN A 21 14.27 15.39 29.43
N THR A 22 15.49 15.92 29.41
CA THR A 22 15.76 17.37 29.29
C THR A 22 15.26 17.93 27.95
N ALA A 23 15.29 17.12 26.89
CA ALA A 23 14.70 17.49 25.60
C ALA A 23 13.16 17.53 25.60
N GLY A 24 12.49 17.20 26.72
CA GLY A 24 11.04 17.33 26.89
C GLY A 24 10.25 16.05 26.65
N TRP A 25 10.91 14.91 26.48
CA TRP A 25 10.23 13.62 26.35
C TRP A 25 9.64 13.14 27.69
N ASP A 26 8.40 12.69 27.67
CA ASP A 26 7.80 12.00 28.81
C ASP A 26 8.35 10.57 28.89
N ILE A 27 9.25 10.33 29.85
CA ILE A 27 9.90 9.03 30.03
C ILE A 27 8.89 7.90 30.29
N ALA A 28 7.77 8.18 30.98
CA ALA A 28 6.78 7.16 31.31
C ALA A 28 5.89 6.81 30.11
N ASN A 29 5.54 7.79 29.29
CA ASN A 29 4.53 7.62 28.23
C ASN A 29 5.11 7.49 26.82
N GLN A 30 6.26 8.14 26.56
CA GLN A 30 6.84 8.24 25.23
C GLN A 30 8.14 7.45 25.06
N VAL A 31 8.82 7.07 26.15
CA VAL A 31 10.08 6.32 26.07
C VAL A 31 9.85 4.87 26.48
N ARG A 32 10.37 3.93 25.68
CA ARG A 32 10.42 2.51 26.03
C ARG A 32 11.84 2.02 25.89
N GLU A 33 12.34 1.40 26.96
CA GLU A 33 13.68 0.82 27.00
C GLU A 33 13.63 -0.69 26.70
N GLU A 34 14.72 -1.23 26.17
CA GLU A 34 14.93 -2.67 25.96
C GLU A 34 13.81 -3.34 25.14
N VAL A 35 13.38 -2.67 24.05
CA VAL A 35 12.18 -3.05 23.30
C VAL A 35 12.47 -4.22 22.36
N GLY A 36 12.03 -5.41 22.75
CA GLY A 36 12.03 -6.60 21.89
C GLY A 36 10.87 -6.58 20.90
N PHE A 37 11.16 -6.76 19.60
CA PHE A 37 10.13 -6.71 18.54
C PHE A 37 10.11 -7.93 17.61
N THR A 38 10.99 -8.91 17.84
CA THR A 38 10.93 -10.21 17.14
C THR A 38 11.19 -11.35 18.13
N ASP A 39 10.53 -12.48 17.93
CA ASP A 39 10.72 -13.67 18.78
C ASP A 39 11.91 -14.55 18.37
N GLY A 40 12.75 -14.08 17.45
CA GLY A 40 13.85 -14.86 16.87
C GLY A 40 13.35 -15.89 15.84
N ARG A 41 14.11 -16.04 14.74
CA ARG A 41 13.77 -17.02 13.69
C ARG A 41 13.93 -18.44 14.23
N ILE A 42 12.96 -19.32 13.99
CA ILE A 42 13.10 -20.73 14.32
C ILE A 42 13.99 -21.40 13.25
N TYR A 43 15.09 -22.01 13.70
CA TYR A 43 15.95 -22.87 12.90
C TYR A 43 15.64 -24.32 13.26
N VAL A 44 15.35 -25.13 12.24
CA VAL A 44 15.07 -26.56 12.40
C VAL A 44 16.22 -27.36 11.78
N ARG A 45 16.78 -28.31 12.53
CA ARG A 45 17.76 -29.28 12.06
C ARG A 45 17.35 -30.67 12.53
N GLY A 46 16.78 -31.46 11.62
CA GLY A 46 16.17 -32.75 11.96
C GLY A 46 15.01 -32.56 12.96
N LYS A 47 15.06 -33.26 14.10
CA LYS A 47 14.06 -33.14 15.18
C LYS A 47 14.34 -31.99 16.16
N LEU A 48 15.47 -31.30 16.05
CA LEU A 48 15.84 -30.21 16.95
C LEU A 48 15.42 -28.87 16.36
N HIS A 49 14.88 -28.00 17.21
CA HIS A 49 14.57 -26.61 16.87
C HIS A 49 15.26 -25.67 17.85
N THR A 50 15.78 -24.56 17.35
CA THR A 50 16.35 -23.46 18.15
C THR A 50 15.83 -22.14 17.61
N ARG A 51 15.74 -21.12 18.46
CA ARG A 51 15.43 -19.76 18.03
C ARG A 51 16.72 -18.98 17.88
N GLY A 52 16.81 -18.21 16.80
CA GLY A 52 17.85 -17.20 16.62
C GLY A 52 17.69 -16.04 17.59
N ALA A 53 18.64 -15.11 17.53
CA ALA A 53 18.60 -13.90 18.35
C ALA A 53 17.31 -13.11 18.10
N GLN A 54 16.70 -12.66 19.20
CA GLN A 54 15.66 -11.65 19.17
C GLN A 54 16.31 -10.30 18.84
N LYS A 55 15.68 -9.53 17.98
CA LYS A 55 16.04 -8.12 17.80
C LYS A 55 15.42 -7.29 18.92
N ARG A 56 16.27 -6.50 19.58
CA ARG A 56 15.94 -5.64 20.71
C ARG A 56 16.66 -4.30 20.53
N ALA A 57 15.93 -3.21 20.60
CA ALA A 57 16.49 -1.85 20.57
C ALA A 57 16.60 -1.31 22.00
N ASP A 58 17.64 -0.54 22.29
CA ASP A 58 17.85 0.01 23.63
C ASP A 58 16.79 1.03 24.00
N TYR A 59 16.44 1.92 23.06
CA TYR A 59 15.30 2.82 23.19
C TYR A 59 14.45 2.87 21.92
N ILE A 60 13.13 2.92 22.09
CA ILE A 60 12.20 3.41 21.08
C ILE A 60 11.40 4.55 21.69
N LEU A 61 11.35 5.65 20.94
CA LEU A 61 10.69 6.90 21.31
C LEU A 61 9.42 7.06 20.46
N TYR A 62 8.32 7.30 21.16
CA TYR A 62 6.96 7.32 20.64
C TYR A 62 6.35 8.71 20.79
N TYR A 63 5.92 9.34 19.70
CA TYR A 63 5.20 10.61 19.81
C TYR A 63 3.84 10.40 20.52
N LYS A 64 3.15 9.35 20.09
CA LYS A 64 1.97 8.74 20.75
C LYS A 64 2.22 7.23 20.87
N PRO A 65 1.54 6.50 21.77
CA PRO A 65 1.78 5.07 21.99
C PRO A 65 1.78 4.21 20.70
N ASN A 66 1.04 4.65 19.68
CA ASN A 66 0.92 3.99 18.39
C ASN A 66 1.88 4.51 17.30
N ILE A 67 2.68 5.54 17.54
CA ILE A 67 3.54 6.21 16.55
C ILE A 67 5.00 6.25 17.04
N PRO A 68 5.80 5.20 16.77
CA PRO A 68 7.24 5.24 17.00
C PRO A 68 7.89 6.17 15.98
N ILE A 69 8.71 7.12 16.44
CA ILE A 69 9.34 8.11 15.57
C ILE A 69 10.87 8.11 15.68
N ALA A 70 11.44 7.66 16.80
CA ALA A 70 12.89 7.53 16.94
C ALA A 70 13.34 6.20 17.58
N VAL A 71 14.54 5.76 17.21
CA VAL A 71 15.22 4.60 17.80
C VAL A 71 16.63 5.02 18.20
N ILE A 72 17.10 4.54 19.36
CA ILE A 72 18.44 4.83 19.88
C ILE A 72 19.13 3.52 20.20
N GLU A 73 20.36 3.37 19.72
CA GLU A 73 21.27 2.29 20.11
C GLU A 73 22.42 2.86 20.95
N ALA A 74 22.54 2.37 22.17
CA ALA A 74 23.58 2.72 23.11
C ALA A 74 24.79 1.79 22.96
N LYS A 75 25.95 2.30 23.36
CA LYS A 75 27.17 1.54 23.62
C LYS A 75 27.82 2.03 24.91
N ASP A 76 28.66 1.22 25.52
CA ASP A 76 29.55 1.72 26.57
C ASP A 76 30.51 2.79 26.02
N ASN A 77 31.05 3.62 26.91
CA ASN A 77 31.86 4.78 26.52
C ASN A 77 33.22 4.42 25.89
N LYS A 78 33.63 3.13 25.87
CA LYS A 78 34.86 2.71 25.19
C LYS A 78 34.68 2.68 23.68
N HIS A 79 33.45 2.65 23.19
CA HIS A 79 33.11 2.72 21.78
C HIS A 79 32.99 4.17 21.31
N SER A 80 33.10 4.40 20.00
CA SER A 80 32.78 5.70 19.40
C SER A 80 31.29 5.99 19.50
N VAL A 81 30.91 7.29 19.49
CA VAL A 81 29.51 7.74 19.53
C VAL A 81 28.66 7.06 18.44
N GLY A 82 29.19 6.88 17.24
CA GLY A 82 28.50 6.24 16.11
C GLY A 82 28.56 4.71 16.06
N ALA A 83 29.15 4.02 17.04
CA ALA A 83 29.41 2.58 16.95
C ALA A 83 28.13 1.72 16.79
N GLY A 84 26.99 2.20 17.31
CA GLY A 84 25.69 1.52 17.19
C GLY A 84 24.87 1.93 15.96
N ILE A 85 25.33 2.88 15.12
CA ILE A 85 24.44 3.51 14.11
C ILE A 85 23.94 2.51 13.06
N GLN A 86 24.78 1.58 12.60
CA GLN A 86 24.38 0.58 11.60
C GLN A 86 23.36 -0.42 12.16
N GLN A 87 23.49 -0.76 13.44
CA GLN A 87 22.53 -1.62 14.15
C GLN A 87 21.18 -0.89 14.29
N ALA A 88 21.22 0.37 14.74
CA ALA A 88 20.05 1.23 14.86
C ALA A 88 19.33 1.41 13.51
N LEU A 89 20.06 1.61 12.40
CA LEU A 89 19.51 1.68 11.04
C LEU A 89 18.82 0.39 10.62
N GLY A 90 19.38 -0.77 10.99
CA GLY A 90 18.76 -2.08 10.76
C GLY A 90 17.41 -2.23 11.48
N TYR A 91 17.32 -1.74 12.71
CA TYR A 91 16.08 -1.70 13.48
C TYR A 91 15.08 -0.71 12.88
N ALA A 92 15.54 0.51 12.59
CA ALA A 92 14.75 1.56 11.96
C ALA A 92 14.13 1.11 10.64
N LYS A 93 14.88 0.39 9.79
CA LYS A 93 14.38 -0.18 8.56
C LYS A 93 13.26 -1.20 8.79
N THR A 94 13.39 -2.03 9.83
CA THR A 94 12.40 -3.07 10.17
C THR A 94 11.12 -2.46 10.77
N LEU A 95 11.27 -1.42 11.57
CA LEU A 95 10.19 -0.77 12.33
C LEU A 95 9.58 0.44 11.60
N GLU A 96 10.15 0.83 10.46
CA GLU A 96 9.81 2.04 9.68
C GLU A 96 9.94 3.35 10.47
N ILE A 97 10.94 3.41 11.36
CA ILE A 97 11.23 4.58 12.19
C ILE A 97 12.18 5.53 11.43
N PRO A 98 11.83 6.80 11.24
CA PRO A 98 12.63 7.72 10.42
C PRO A 98 13.87 8.29 11.13
N PHE A 99 13.82 8.52 12.45
CA PHE A 99 14.91 9.18 13.17
C PHE A 99 15.75 8.16 13.94
N VAL A 100 17.05 8.13 13.68
CA VAL A 100 17.94 7.06 14.17
C VAL A 100 19.10 7.68 14.92
N PHE A 101 19.35 7.21 16.14
CA PHE A 101 20.40 7.73 16.98
C PHE A 101 21.33 6.62 17.44
N SER A 102 22.61 6.95 17.62
CA SER A 102 23.56 6.15 18.37
C SER A 102 24.26 7.01 19.41
N SER A 103 24.55 6.45 20.59
CA SER A 103 25.24 7.17 21.66
C SER A 103 26.14 6.24 22.46
N ASN A 104 27.23 6.80 22.98
CA ASN A 104 28.12 6.18 23.96
C ASN A 104 28.17 6.98 25.28
N GLY A 105 27.25 7.94 25.46
CA GLY A 105 27.20 8.85 26.60
C GLY A 105 28.03 10.14 26.51
N ASP A 106 28.76 10.39 25.41
CA ASP A 106 29.43 11.69 25.17
C ASP A 106 28.60 12.64 24.29
N GLY A 107 27.74 12.09 23.44
CA GLY A 107 26.85 12.81 22.53
C GLY A 107 26.00 11.82 21.75
N PHE A 108 25.47 12.24 20.61
CA PHE A 108 24.71 11.39 19.70
C PHE A 108 25.21 11.54 18.27
N ILE A 109 25.26 10.43 17.53
CA ILE A 109 25.13 10.47 16.07
C ILE A 109 23.65 10.41 15.75
N PHE A 110 23.15 11.41 15.03
CA PHE A 110 21.78 11.44 14.51
C PHE A 110 21.80 11.23 13.01
N HIS A 111 21.10 10.20 12.55
CA HIS A 111 20.84 9.91 11.15
C HIS A 111 19.35 10.17 10.85
N ASP A 112 19.09 11.13 9.95
CA ASP A 112 17.74 11.52 9.53
C ASP A 112 17.36 10.82 8.22
N ARG A 113 16.59 9.73 8.31
CA ARG A 113 16.17 8.95 7.12
C ARG A 113 15.13 9.66 6.25
N THR A 114 14.66 10.84 6.67
CA THR A 114 13.71 11.64 5.89
C THR A 114 14.42 12.52 4.86
N VAL A 115 15.73 12.74 5.02
CA VAL A 115 16.55 13.57 4.14
C VAL A 115 17.09 12.71 2.99
N THR A 116 16.91 13.17 1.75
CA THR A 116 17.38 12.49 0.53
C THR A 116 18.56 13.17 -0.14
N SER A 117 18.93 14.37 0.31
CA SER A 117 20.07 15.15 -0.19
C SER A 117 20.62 16.08 0.89
N GLY A 118 21.93 16.28 0.94
CA GLY A 118 22.60 17.06 1.99
C GLY A 118 23.13 16.20 3.13
N ASP A 119 23.28 16.78 4.31
CA ASP A 119 23.81 16.09 5.48
C ASP A 119 22.74 15.18 6.10
N ILE A 120 22.91 13.87 5.88
CA ILE A 120 22.02 12.82 6.42
C ILE A 120 22.38 12.48 7.87
N GLU A 121 23.64 12.69 8.25
CA GLU A 121 24.16 12.43 9.59
C GLU A 121 24.71 13.70 10.23
N SER A 122 24.48 13.86 11.53
CA SER A 122 25.00 14.96 12.33
C SER A 122 25.41 14.49 13.73
N GLU A 123 26.40 15.16 14.30
CA GLU A 123 26.79 15.00 15.70
C GLU A 123 25.99 15.98 16.57
N LEU A 124 25.41 15.47 17.66
CA LEU A 124 24.66 16.26 18.64
C LEU A 124 25.31 16.12 20.02
N ASP A 125 25.44 17.24 20.72
CA ASP A 125 25.77 17.24 22.14
C ASP A 125 24.63 16.65 22.97
N LEU A 126 24.94 16.21 24.20
CA LEU A 126 23.92 15.67 25.12
C LEU A 126 22.79 16.65 25.44
N ASN A 127 23.01 17.96 25.31
CA ASN A 127 21.99 18.98 25.57
C ASN A 127 21.22 19.39 24.30
N SER A 128 21.53 18.78 23.15
CA SER A 128 20.97 19.12 21.85
C SER A 128 20.09 18.01 21.28
N PHE A 129 19.69 17.04 22.11
CA PHE A 129 18.75 16.00 21.70
C PHE A 129 17.40 16.65 21.32
N PRO A 130 16.78 16.27 20.18
CA PRO A 130 15.58 16.95 19.70
C PRO A 130 14.34 16.61 20.55
N SER A 131 13.47 17.59 20.72
CA SER A 131 12.19 17.41 21.44
C SER A 131 11.20 16.54 20.65
N PRO A 132 10.17 15.98 21.31
CA PRO A 132 9.10 15.24 20.62
C PRO A 132 8.47 16.05 19.48
N GLU A 133 8.25 17.35 19.68
CA GLU A 133 7.61 18.26 18.73
C GLU A 133 8.50 18.50 17.51
N VAL A 134 9.80 18.71 17.71
CA VAL A 134 10.75 18.89 16.60
C VAL A 134 10.76 17.67 15.68
N LEU A 135 10.83 16.46 16.26
CA LEU A 135 10.78 15.24 15.47
C LEU A 135 9.39 15.00 14.88
N TRP A 136 8.32 15.40 15.55
CA TRP A 136 6.96 15.28 15.01
C TRP A 136 6.72 16.16 13.79
N GLU A 137 7.19 17.41 13.80
CA GLU A 137 7.10 18.29 12.63
C GLU A 137 7.87 17.72 11.43
N LYS A 138 9.08 17.20 11.66
CA LYS A 138 9.83 16.47 10.63
C LYS A 138 9.07 15.24 10.13
N TYR A 139 8.45 14.47 11.02
CA TYR A 139 7.64 13.30 10.66
C TYR A 139 6.45 13.68 9.78
N LYS A 140 5.69 14.72 10.17
CA LYS A 140 4.56 15.23 9.39
C LYS A 140 5.00 15.67 8.00
N ALA A 141 6.08 16.45 7.90
CA ALA A 141 6.63 16.89 6.62
C ALA A 141 7.06 15.71 5.74
N TYR A 142 7.82 14.76 6.30
CA TYR A 142 8.26 13.56 5.61
C TYR A 142 7.10 12.71 5.07
N LYS A 143 6.05 12.56 5.88
CA LYS A 143 4.87 11.80 5.48
C LYS A 143 3.90 12.61 4.63
N GLY A 144 4.01 13.93 4.54
CA GLY A 144 2.99 14.78 3.91
C GLY A 144 1.68 14.79 4.69
N ILE A 145 1.74 14.81 6.02
CA ILE A 145 0.56 14.90 6.91
C ILE A 145 0.24 16.38 7.13
N SER A 146 -0.95 16.82 6.71
CA SER A 146 -1.44 18.19 6.95
C SER A 146 -1.90 18.38 8.40
N GLU A 147 -2.09 19.63 8.82
CA GLU A 147 -2.66 19.94 10.14
C GLU A 147 -4.07 19.36 10.33
N ALA A 148 -4.86 19.28 9.25
CA ALA A 148 -6.18 18.64 9.29
C ALA A 148 -6.09 17.11 9.45
N ALA A 149 -5.06 16.49 8.88
CA ALA A 149 -4.81 15.05 8.98
C ALA A 149 -4.17 14.62 10.30
N ALA A 150 -3.42 15.51 10.96
CA ALA A 150 -2.65 15.17 12.16
C ALA A 150 -3.49 14.59 13.32
N PRO A 151 -4.69 15.11 13.65
CA PRO A 151 -5.56 14.50 14.66
C PRO A 151 -6.01 13.07 14.30
N ILE A 152 -6.23 12.79 13.02
CA ILE A 152 -6.64 11.47 12.53
C ILE A 152 -5.46 10.49 12.65
N VAL A 153 -4.28 10.89 12.18
CA VAL A 153 -3.08 10.06 12.25
C VAL A 153 -2.68 9.80 13.70
N SER A 154 -2.80 10.78 14.59
CA SER A 154 -2.44 10.64 16.00
C SER A 154 -3.48 9.95 16.88
N GLN A 155 -4.64 9.57 16.33
CA GLN A 155 -5.67 8.85 17.07
C GLN A 155 -5.14 7.54 17.65
N GLU A 156 -5.32 7.34 18.95
CA GLU A 156 -4.82 6.18 19.70
C GLU A 156 -5.61 4.89 19.42
N TYR A 157 -4.97 3.75 19.70
CA TYR A 157 -5.60 2.44 19.62
C TYR A 157 -6.68 2.24 20.69
N PHE A 158 -7.57 1.30 20.45
CA PHE A 158 -8.41 0.77 21.52
C PHE A 158 -7.55 -0.04 22.48
N ALA A 159 -7.63 0.30 23.77
CA ALA A 159 -7.04 -0.46 24.85
C ALA A 159 -8.15 -1.15 25.66
N ASP A 160 -8.08 -2.48 25.77
CA ASP A 160 -9.03 -3.31 26.52
C ASP A 160 -8.57 -3.61 27.95
N GLY A 161 -7.46 -2.99 28.39
CA GLY A 161 -6.84 -3.24 29.69
C GLY A 161 -6.03 -4.53 29.78
N SER A 162 -6.01 -5.39 28.75
CA SER A 162 -5.25 -6.65 28.75
C SER A 162 -3.74 -6.45 28.57
N GLY A 163 -3.31 -5.23 28.25
CA GLY A 163 -1.93 -4.93 27.84
C GLY A 163 -1.58 -5.40 26.42
N ARG A 164 -2.54 -5.98 25.67
CA ARG A 164 -2.33 -6.40 24.30
C ARG A 164 -2.19 -5.20 23.37
N SER A 165 -1.03 -5.09 22.73
CA SER A 165 -0.73 -4.11 21.70
C SER A 165 -0.47 -4.77 20.33
N PRO A 166 -0.59 -4.03 19.22
CA PRO A 166 -0.20 -4.54 17.91
C PRO A 166 1.29 -4.88 17.87
N ARG A 167 1.64 -6.01 17.24
CA ARG A 167 3.03 -6.31 16.86
C ARG A 167 3.54 -5.26 15.88
N TYR A 168 4.86 -5.09 15.76
CA TYR A 168 5.46 -4.04 14.93
C TYR A 168 4.90 -3.98 13.50
N TYR A 169 4.77 -5.13 12.82
CA TYR A 169 4.25 -5.20 11.46
C TYR A 169 2.74 -4.89 11.38
N GLN A 170 1.98 -5.15 12.47
CA GLN A 170 0.57 -4.77 12.56
C GLN A 170 0.45 -3.26 12.77
N GLN A 171 1.31 -2.66 13.60
CA GLN A 171 1.37 -1.22 13.81
C GLN A 171 1.71 -0.49 12.50
N ILE A 172 2.71 -0.96 11.75
CA ILE A 172 3.06 -0.42 10.43
C ILE A 172 1.85 -0.49 9.49
N ALA A 173 1.20 -1.66 9.39
CA ALA A 173 0.03 -1.84 8.56
C ALA A 173 -1.10 -0.85 8.90
N ILE A 174 -1.41 -0.68 10.18
CA ILE A 174 -2.46 0.24 10.61
C ILE A 174 -2.04 1.70 10.37
N ASN A 175 -0.82 2.10 10.76
CA ASN A 175 -0.35 3.47 10.60
C ASN A 175 -0.31 3.90 9.13
N ARG A 176 0.25 3.07 8.23
CA ARG A 176 0.26 3.37 6.79
C ARG A 176 -1.15 3.56 6.24
N THR A 177 -2.10 2.74 6.69
CA THR A 177 -3.48 2.82 6.20
C THR A 177 -4.19 4.07 6.73
N VAL A 178 -4.03 4.40 8.01
CA VAL A 178 -4.57 5.64 8.58
C VAL A 178 -3.91 6.87 7.94
N GLU A 179 -2.59 6.85 7.73
CA GLU A 179 -1.86 7.91 7.04
C GLU A 179 -2.34 8.10 5.60
N ALA A 180 -2.62 7.02 4.87
CA ALA A 180 -3.13 7.09 3.51
C ALA A 180 -4.53 7.71 3.49
N ILE A 181 -5.46 7.19 4.30
CA ILE A 181 -6.84 7.69 4.40
C ILE A 181 -6.87 9.15 4.86
N ALA A 182 -6.02 9.54 5.81
CA ALA A 182 -6.03 10.89 6.37
C ALA A 182 -5.52 11.97 5.41
N LYS A 183 -4.68 11.61 4.43
CA LYS A 183 -4.10 12.56 3.46
C LYS A 183 -5.03 12.90 2.32
N ASP A 184 -6.10 12.14 2.17
CA ASP A 184 -6.64 11.88 0.87
C ASP A 184 -8.13 12.23 0.79
N GLU A 185 -8.43 13.12 -0.16
CA GLU A 185 -9.79 13.52 -0.52
C GLU A 185 -10.31 12.73 -1.75
N GLY A 186 -9.56 11.76 -2.31
CA GLY A 186 -9.95 11.10 -3.58
C GLY A 186 -9.41 9.68 -3.93
N ASP A 187 -8.48 9.08 -3.21
CA ASP A 187 -7.98 7.70 -3.38
C ASP A 187 -8.62 6.71 -2.37
N HIS A 188 -9.84 6.28 -2.68
CA HIS A 188 -10.70 5.54 -1.77
C HIS A 188 -10.31 4.07 -1.48
N ARG A 189 -9.15 3.56 -1.94
CA ARG A 189 -8.87 2.11 -1.91
C ARG A 189 -7.43 1.77 -1.54
N HIS A 190 -7.27 1.02 -0.46
CA HIS A 190 -5.98 0.51 -0.01
C HIS A 190 -6.01 -1.02 0.13
N LEU A 191 -4.95 -1.69 -0.33
CA LEU A 191 -4.78 -3.14 -0.21
C LEU A 191 -3.76 -3.48 0.88
N LEU A 192 -4.15 -4.29 1.85
CA LEU A 192 -3.26 -4.85 2.87
C LEU A 192 -3.03 -6.34 2.64
N VAL A 193 -1.80 -6.71 2.26
CA VAL A 193 -1.40 -8.11 2.09
C VAL A 193 -0.72 -8.61 3.37
N MET A 194 -1.35 -9.58 4.03
CA MET A 194 -0.84 -10.17 5.27
C MET A 194 -1.04 -11.69 5.31
N ALA A 195 0.01 -12.42 5.69
CA ALA A 195 -0.04 -13.88 5.81
C ALA A 195 -1.10 -14.35 6.82
N THR A 196 -1.59 -15.59 6.66
CA THR A 196 -2.54 -16.20 7.60
C THR A 196 -1.90 -16.39 8.98
N GLY A 197 -2.70 -16.20 10.05
CA GLY A 197 -2.20 -16.28 11.43
C GLY A 197 -1.43 -15.06 11.94
N THR A 198 -1.19 -14.03 11.11
CA THR A 198 -0.47 -12.82 11.53
C THR A 198 -1.33 -11.79 12.29
N GLY A 199 -2.63 -12.06 12.46
CA GLY A 199 -3.55 -11.22 13.23
C GLY A 199 -4.29 -10.16 12.40
N LYS A 200 -4.69 -10.49 11.17
CA LYS A 200 -5.51 -9.63 10.28
C LYS A 200 -6.76 -9.05 10.96
N THR A 201 -7.49 -9.87 11.71
CA THR A 201 -8.70 -9.43 12.42
C THR A 201 -8.40 -8.34 13.44
N TYR A 202 -7.27 -8.44 14.15
CA TYR A 202 -6.87 -7.43 15.13
C TYR A 202 -6.45 -6.12 14.45
N VAL A 203 -5.76 -6.21 13.30
CA VAL A 203 -5.44 -5.05 12.45
C VAL A 203 -6.72 -4.35 11.97
N ALA A 204 -7.65 -5.11 11.39
CA ALA A 204 -8.92 -4.56 10.89
C ALA A 204 -9.71 -3.86 12.00
N PHE A 205 -9.80 -4.47 13.19
CA PHE A 205 -10.48 -3.87 14.33
C PHE A 205 -9.83 -2.55 14.77
N GLN A 206 -8.51 -2.52 14.95
CA GLN A 206 -7.80 -1.31 15.39
C GLN A 206 -7.87 -0.19 14.34
N LEU A 207 -7.84 -0.55 13.06
CA LEU A 207 -8.03 0.40 11.96
C LEU A 207 -9.42 1.03 12.02
N ILE A 208 -10.47 0.21 12.08
CA ILE A 208 -11.85 0.69 12.17
C ILE A 208 -12.04 1.58 13.39
N TYR A 209 -11.52 1.16 14.54
CA TYR A 209 -11.61 1.94 15.78
C TYR A 209 -10.96 3.32 15.64
N ARG A 210 -9.73 3.39 15.12
CA ARG A 210 -9.00 4.66 14.96
C ARG A 210 -9.74 5.61 14.02
N LEU A 211 -10.17 5.13 12.85
CA LEU A 211 -10.91 5.96 11.89
C LEU A 211 -12.25 6.43 12.46
N TRP A 212 -12.96 5.56 13.18
CA TRP A 212 -14.22 5.92 13.83
C TRP A 212 -14.03 6.98 14.92
N LYS A 213 -13.02 6.80 15.78
CA LYS A 213 -12.72 7.75 16.88
C LYS A 213 -12.18 9.08 16.39
N SER A 214 -11.50 9.11 15.26
CA SER A 214 -11.06 10.36 14.63
C SER A 214 -12.18 11.13 13.92
N GLY A 215 -13.43 10.64 13.96
CA GLY A 215 -14.59 11.32 13.38
C GLY A 215 -14.79 11.09 11.89
N ILE A 216 -14.00 10.22 11.26
CA ILE A 216 -14.24 9.82 9.86
C ILE A 216 -15.52 8.97 9.84
N LYS A 217 -16.56 9.49 9.20
CA LYS A 217 -17.83 8.78 9.00
C LYS A 217 -17.70 7.87 7.80
N PHE A 218 -17.67 6.56 8.04
CA PHE A 218 -17.73 5.56 6.98
C PHE A 218 -18.66 4.42 7.40
N LEU A 219 -19.37 3.85 6.42
CA LEU A 219 -19.95 2.52 6.55
C LEU A 219 -18.78 1.54 6.54
N ALA A 220 -18.65 0.73 7.58
CA ALA A 220 -17.61 -0.30 7.70
C ALA A 220 -18.20 -1.70 7.45
N PRO A 221 -18.70 -2.04 6.24
CA PRO A 221 -19.16 -3.39 5.98
C PRO A 221 -17.96 -4.34 6.01
N TYR A 222 -17.74 -4.98 7.15
CA TYR A 222 -16.71 -6.00 7.30
C TYR A 222 -17.24 -7.33 6.75
N LYS A 223 -16.90 -7.62 5.49
CA LYS A 223 -17.27 -8.88 4.85
C LYS A 223 -16.13 -9.89 4.99
N VAL A 224 -16.42 -11.01 5.65
CA VAL A 224 -15.53 -12.17 5.66
C VAL A 224 -16.02 -13.15 4.60
N ILE A 225 -15.20 -13.37 3.57
CA ILE A 225 -15.45 -14.43 2.59
C ILE A 225 -14.82 -15.72 3.14
N LYS A 226 -15.65 -16.72 3.40
CA LYS A 226 -15.19 -18.07 3.76
C LYS A 226 -15.45 -19.01 2.59
N VAL A 227 -14.38 -19.48 1.98
CA VAL A 227 -14.43 -20.62 1.05
C VAL A 227 -14.24 -21.89 1.87
N THR A 228 -15.15 -22.85 1.71
CA THR A 228 -15.03 -24.20 2.28
C THR A 228 -15.05 -25.17 1.11
N LEU A 229 -13.97 -25.93 0.95
CA LEU A 229 -13.87 -26.99 -0.06
C LEU A 229 -14.18 -28.36 0.56
N ASP A 230 -14.49 -29.37 -0.24
CA ASP A 230 -14.77 -30.73 0.26
C ASP A 230 -13.59 -31.27 1.09
N ILE A 231 -12.36 -31.04 0.61
CA ILE A 231 -11.13 -31.35 1.33
C ILE A 231 -11.01 -30.64 2.69
N ASP A 232 -11.64 -29.47 2.87
CA ASP A 232 -11.72 -28.77 4.15
C ASP A 232 -12.77 -29.35 5.09
N ALA A 233 -13.87 -29.87 4.54
CA ALA A 233 -14.99 -30.42 5.30
C ALA A 233 -14.71 -31.86 5.75
N GLU A 234 -14.15 -32.67 4.86
CA GLU A 234 -13.93 -34.11 5.05
C GLU A 234 -12.50 -34.43 5.52
N GLY A 235 -11.57 -33.50 5.29
CA GLY A 235 -10.14 -33.74 5.47
C GLY A 235 -9.51 -34.47 4.27
N TRP A 236 -8.20 -34.59 4.30
CA TRP A 236 -7.40 -35.23 3.26
C TRP A 236 -6.51 -36.30 3.87
N ARG A 237 -6.58 -37.52 3.34
CA ARG A 237 -5.65 -38.59 3.70
C ARG A 237 -4.74 -38.87 2.51
N PRO A 238 -3.41 -38.84 2.66
CA PRO A 238 -2.51 -39.14 1.56
C PRO A 238 -2.70 -40.59 1.09
N PRO A 239 -2.61 -40.87 -0.22
CA PRO A 239 -2.51 -42.23 -0.72
C PRO A 239 -1.33 -42.98 -0.09
N LYS A 240 -1.42 -44.31 -0.02
CA LYS A 240 -0.34 -45.12 0.54
C LYS A 240 0.97 -44.90 -0.23
N GLY A 241 2.03 -44.51 0.49
CA GLY A 241 3.35 -44.23 -0.09
C GLY A 241 3.46 -42.89 -0.81
N PHE A 242 2.50 -41.96 -0.60
CA PHE A 242 2.56 -40.61 -1.15
C PHE A 242 3.80 -39.88 -0.64
N LYS A 243 4.51 -39.19 -1.55
CA LYS A 243 5.71 -38.42 -1.25
C LYS A 243 5.48 -36.95 -1.51
N ASP A 244 6.09 -36.10 -0.69
CA ASP A 244 6.10 -34.66 -0.90
C ASP A 244 7.04 -34.26 -2.04
N LYS A 245 7.09 -32.95 -2.31
CA LYS A 245 7.93 -32.32 -3.35
C LYS A 245 9.44 -32.53 -3.15
N ASP A 246 9.86 -32.86 -1.93
CA ASP A 246 11.25 -33.14 -1.57
C ASP A 246 11.54 -34.66 -1.54
N GLY A 247 10.55 -35.49 -1.93
CA GLY A 247 10.64 -36.94 -2.02
C GLY A 247 10.47 -37.68 -0.69
N GLN A 248 10.04 -36.99 0.37
CA GLN A 248 9.81 -37.58 1.70
C GLN A 248 8.40 -38.17 1.80
N GLU A 249 8.25 -39.32 2.44
CA GLU A 249 6.93 -39.92 2.65
C GLU A 249 6.07 -39.05 3.57
N VAL A 250 4.83 -38.80 3.14
CA VAL A 250 3.84 -38.08 3.92
C VAL A 250 3.15 -39.06 4.86
N GLU A 251 3.02 -38.67 6.13
CA GLU A 251 2.40 -39.48 7.18
C GLU A 251 0.97 -39.89 6.81
N ASP A 252 0.67 -41.19 6.89
CA ASP A 252 -0.66 -41.73 6.59
C ASP A 252 -1.66 -41.42 7.72
N ARG A 253 -2.17 -40.19 7.72
CA ARG A 253 -3.26 -39.73 8.59
C ARG A 253 -4.19 -38.77 7.87
N ILE A 254 -5.34 -38.50 8.48
CA ILE A 254 -6.25 -37.46 8.00
C ILE A 254 -5.70 -36.10 8.42
N TYR A 255 -5.43 -35.24 7.42
CA TYR A 255 -5.12 -33.84 7.56
C TYR A 255 -6.40 -33.00 7.40
N ASN A 256 -6.59 -32.00 8.23
CA ASN A 256 -7.79 -31.15 8.20
C ASN A 256 -7.42 -29.66 8.15
N ARG A 257 -8.41 -28.76 8.31
CA ARG A 257 -8.21 -27.30 8.29
C ARG A 257 -7.17 -26.79 9.28
N THR A 258 -6.95 -27.49 10.39
CA THR A 258 -5.92 -27.11 11.36
C THR A 258 -4.51 -27.51 10.93
N ASP A 259 -4.40 -28.47 10.01
CA ASP A 259 -3.16 -28.92 9.40
C ASP A 259 -2.80 -28.15 8.14
N PHE A 260 -3.79 -27.82 7.30
CA PHE A 260 -3.54 -27.12 6.04
C PHE A 260 -2.85 -25.76 6.26
N ASP A 261 -1.88 -25.46 5.39
CA ASP A 261 -1.03 -24.26 5.43
C ASP A 261 -0.13 -24.14 6.66
N LYS A 262 -0.12 -25.14 7.56
CA LYS A 262 0.74 -25.19 8.76
C LYS A 262 1.65 -26.41 8.79
N HIS A 263 1.05 -27.60 8.70
CA HIS A 263 1.74 -28.88 8.70
C HIS A 263 1.86 -29.45 7.29
N ILE A 264 0.89 -29.15 6.42
CA ILE A 264 0.89 -29.58 5.02
C ILE A 264 0.38 -28.48 4.10
N ILE A 265 0.98 -28.36 2.93
CA ILE A 265 0.51 -27.49 1.85
C ILE A 265 -0.03 -28.40 0.75
N VAL A 266 -1.34 -28.29 0.49
CA VAL A 266 -1.99 -28.95 -0.65
C VAL A 266 -2.16 -27.88 -1.73
N GLU A 267 -1.36 -27.97 -2.79
CA GLU A 267 -1.24 -26.89 -3.78
C GLU A 267 -2.54 -26.71 -4.58
N GLU A 268 -3.19 -27.81 -4.97
CA GLU A 268 -4.46 -27.82 -5.69
C GLU A 268 -5.56 -27.14 -4.85
N ARG A 269 -5.57 -27.41 -3.54
CA ARG A 269 -6.47 -26.74 -2.60
C ARG A 269 -6.23 -25.23 -2.58
N ARG A 270 -4.97 -24.79 -2.52
CA ARG A 270 -4.63 -23.36 -2.53
C ARG A 270 -5.10 -22.67 -3.81
N GLN A 271 -4.82 -23.27 -4.95
CA GLN A 271 -5.25 -22.76 -6.26
C GLN A 271 -6.77 -22.68 -6.33
N LEU A 272 -7.48 -23.70 -5.86
CA LEU A 272 -8.94 -23.72 -5.86
C LEU A 272 -9.55 -22.68 -4.91
N VAL A 273 -8.97 -22.48 -3.72
CA VAL A 273 -9.41 -21.40 -2.80
C VAL A 273 -9.21 -20.03 -3.47
N ALA A 274 -8.05 -19.80 -4.09
CA ALA A 274 -7.78 -18.55 -4.80
C ALA A 274 -8.80 -18.35 -5.93
N GLN A 275 -9.01 -19.36 -6.77
CA GLN A 275 -10.00 -19.33 -7.84
C GLN A 275 -11.40 -19.00 -7.32
N LYS A 276 -11.86 -19.63 -6.22
CA LYS A 276 -13.19 -19.39 -5.64
C LYS A 276 -13.35 -17.98 -5.06
N ILE A 277 -12.30 -17.43 -4.46
CA ILE A 277 -12.30 -16.04 -4.00
C ILE A 277 -12.46 -15.11 -5.21
N THR A 278 -11.78 -15.40 -6.31
CA THR A 278 -11.83 -14.60 -7.53
C THR A 278 -13.15 -14.76 -8.30
N GLU A 279 -13.72 -15.96 -8.40
CA GLU A 279 -15.07 -16.18 -8.94
C GLU A 279 -16.10 -15.33 -8.16
N SER A 280 -16.02 -15.34 -6.82
CA SER A 280 -16.87 -14.49 -6.00
C SER A 280 -16.68 -13.00 -6.27
N LEU A 281 -15.50 -12.55 -6.71
CA LEU A 281 -15.25 -11.17 -7.09
C LEU A 281 -15.91 -10.83 -8.42
N ARG A 282 -15.85 -11.72 -9.42
CA ARG A 282 -16.58 -11.55 -10.69
C ARG A 282 -18.08 -11.47 -10.48
N ASP A 283 -18.64 -12.39 -9.69
CA ASP A 283 -20.07 -12.37 -9.37
C ASP A 283 -20.48 -11.14 -8.58
N TYR A 284 -19.63 -10.70 -7.65
CA TYR A 284 -19.85 -9.46 -6.90
C TYR A 284 -19.84 -8.23 -7.82
N THR A 285 -18.84 -8.15 -8.72
CA THR A 285 -18.74 -7.11 -9.74
C THR A 285 -19.97 -7.10 -10.64
N ARG A 286 -20.31 -8.26 -11.22
CA ARG A 286 -21.48 -8.45 -12.08
C ARG A 286 -22.75 -7.99 -11.38
N LYS A 287 -22.95 -8.37 -10.12
CA LYS A 287 -24.10 -7.94 -9.32
C LYS A 287 -24.15 -6.43 -9.14
N ASN A 288 -23.04 -5.80 -8.78
CA ASN A 288 -22.99 -4.35 -8.55
C ASN A 288 -23.21 -3.57 -9.84
N VAL A 289 -22.55 -3.97 -10.94
CA VAL A 289 -22.77 -3.38 -12.27
C VAL A 289 -24.24 -3.52 -12.67
N ARG A 290 -24.82 -4.72 -12.56
CA ARG A 290 -26.22 -4.97 -12.95
C ARG A 290 -27.26 -4.28 -12.06
N THR A 291 -26.87 -3.79 -10.88
CA THR A 291 -27.73 -2.97 -10.03
C THR A 291 -27.97 -1.59 -10.67
N ASN A 292 -26.96 -1.00 -11.29
CA ASN A 292 -27.06 0.30 -11.95
C ASN A 292 -27.35 0.19 -13.46
N TYR A 293 -26.87 -0.89 -14.10
CA TYR A 293 -26.99 -1.14 -15.53
C TYR A 293 -27.65 -2.49 -15.80
N THR A 294 -28.97 -2.48 -15.95
CA THR A 294 -29.78 -3.68 -16.10
C THR A 294 -29.48 -4.49 -17.37
N SER A 295 -28.86 -3.90 -18.39
CA SER A 295 -28.50 -4.53 -19.65
C SER A 295 -27.19 -3.97 -20.20
N LEU A 296 -26.61 -4.66 -21.20
CA LEU A 296 -25.46 -4.13 -21.93
C LEU A 296 -25.81 -2.78 -22.57
N ASP A 297 -26.97 -2.67 -23.22
CA ASP A 297 -27.38 -1.43 -23.90
C ASP A 297 -27.52 -0.24 -22.94
N SER A 298 -27.96 -0.46 -21.69
CA SER A 298 -28.06 0.63 -20.71
C SER A 298 -26.67 1.07 -20.24
N PHE A 299 -25.73 0.13 -20.06
CA PHE A 299 -24.33 0.48 -19.82
C PHE A 299 -23.71 1.22 -21.00
N LEU A 300 -23.85 0.71 -22.23
CA LEU A 300 -23.29 1.33 -23.43
C LEU A 300 -23.83 2.74 -23.67
N SER A 301 -25.12 2.96 -23.43
CA SER A 301 -25.73 4.29 -23.58
C SER A 301 -25.18 5.25 -22.53
N SER A 302 -25.15 4.84 -21.25
CA SER A 302 -24.55 5.65 -20.19
C SER A 302 -23.07 5.94 -20.46
N TRP A 303 -22.31 4.94 -20.91
CA TRP A 303 -20.91 5.10 -21.27
C TRP A 303 -20.72 6.09 -22.40
N ARG A 304 -21.49 6.00 -23.47
CA ARG A 304 -21.42 6.91 -24.61
C ARG A 304 -21.79 8.35 -24.22
N ASP A 305 -22.87 8.52 -23.46
CA ASP A 305 -23.46 9.83 -23.17
C ASP A 305 -22.73 10.60 -22.06
N ALA A 306 -21.87 9.95 -21.28
CA ALA A 306 -21.10 10.64 -20.23
C ALA A 306 -20.04 11.58 -20.80
N ASP A 307 -20.01 12.81 -20.27
CA ASP A 307 -19.01 13.84 -20.59
C ASP A 307 -17.57 13.38 -20.30
N LYS A 308 -17.39 12.60 -19.22
CA LYS A 308 -16.09 12.05 -18.81
C LYS A 308 -16.22 10.58 -18.46
N LYS A 309 -15.49 9.71 -19.17
CA LYS A 309 -15.56 8.25 -18.93
C LYS A 309 -15.03 7.87 -17.56
N ARG A 310 -14.05 8.63 -17.05
CA ARG A 310 -13.53 8.50 -15.69
C ARG A 310 -14.63 8.59 -14.62
N ALA A 311 -15.66 9.42 -14.81
CA ALA A 311 -16.75 9.57 -13.84
C ALA A 311 -17.55 8.27 -13.67
N ILE A 312 -17.80 7.54 -14.76
CA ILE A 312 -18.49 6.23 -14.68
C ILE A 312 -17.62 5.19 -13.96
N VAL A 313 -16.32 5.19 -14.25
CA VAL A 313 -15.38 4.30 -13.57
C VAL A 313 -15.39 4.58 -12.07
N GLU A 314 -15.26 5.84 -11.66
CA GLU A 314 -15.31 6.26 -10.25
C GLU A 314 -16.65 5.90 -9.59
N GLU A 315 -17.79 6.06 -10.28
CA GLU A 315 -19.10 5.65 -9.79
C GLU A 315 -19.20 4.13 -9.57
N LEU A 316 -18.75 3.34 -10.54
CA LEU A 316 -18.73 1.87 -10.42
C LEU A 316 -17.81 1.42 -9.28
N GLU A 317 -16.69 2.10 -9.07
CA GLU A 317 -15.78 1.84 -7.96
C GLU A 317 -16.40 2.15 -6.61
N GLN A 318 -17.11 3.27 -6.49
CA GLN A 318 -17.89 3.63 -5.29
C GLN A 318 -18.97 2.58 -5.00
N HIS A 319 -19.55 1.97 -6.04
CA HIS A 319 -20.49 0.86 -5.92
C HIS A 319 -19.82 -0.52 -5.75
N GLY A 320 -18.51 -0.56 -5.52
CA GLY A 320 -17.78 -1.76 -5.13
C GLY A 320 -17.21 -2.58 -6.29
N VAL A 321 -17.10 -2.02 -7.49
CA VAL A 321 -16.31 -2.65 -8.56
C VAL A 321 -14.81 -2.42 -8.31
N ILE A 322 -14.02 -3.50 -8.32
CA ILE A 322 -12.59 -3.45 -8.00
C ILE A 322 -11.78 -3.66 -9.28
N PHE A 323 -11.60 -2.61 -10.08
CA PHE A 323 -10.93 -2.71 -11.39
C PHE A 323 -9.51 -3.27 -11.34
N ALA A 324 -8.71 -2.92 -10.33
CA ALA A 324 -7.37 -3.49 -10.16
C ALA A 324 -7.41 -5.02 -10.04
N ALA A 325 -8.35 -5.56 -9.27
CA ALA A 325 -8.50 -7.00 -9.13
C ALA A 325 -9.07 -7.67 -10.40
N LEU A 326 -9.90 -6.95 -11.17
CA LEU A 326 -10.32 -7.40 -12.51
C LEU A 326 -9.16 -7.40 -13.50
N GLN A 327 -8.26 -6.41 -13.43
CA GLN A 327 -7.06 -6.32 -14.27
C GLN A 327 -6.06 -7.44 -13.95
N ASP A 328 -5.85 -7.73 -12.66
CA ASP A 328 -4.99 -8.85 -12.23
C ASP A 328 -5.51 -10.20 -12.75
N GLU A 329 -6.83 -10.34 -12.87
CA GLU A 329 -7.47 -11.58 -13.27
C GLU A 329 -7.64 -11.72 -14.79
N VAL A 330 -8.23 -10.71 -15.44
CA VAL A 330 -8.58 -10.74 -16.86
C VAL A 330 -7.39 -10.31 -17.71
N GLY A 331 -6.67 -9.27 -17.26
CA GLY A 331 -5.48 -8.75 -17.91
C GLY A 331 -5.36 -7.23 -17.76
N SER A 332 -4.16 -6.75 -17.41
CA SER A 332 -3.87 -5.32 -17.22
C SER A 332 -3.90 -4.50 -18.52
N ALA A 333 -3.88 -5.16 -19.68
CA ALA A 333 -3.98 -4.56 -21.00
C ALA A 333 -5.40 -4.10 -21.38
N PHE A 334 -6.42 -4.50 -20.61
CA PHE A 334 -7.81 -4.16 -20.87
C PHE A 334 -8.20 -2.82 -20.24
N ASP A 335 -9.07 -2.09 -20.94
CA ASP A 335 -9.71 -0.88 -20.43
C ASP A 335 -10.76 -1.24 -19.37
N PRO A 336 -11.02 -0.38 -18.36
CA PRO A 336 -12.19 -0.50 -17.49
C PRO A 336 -13.50 -0.79 -18.23
N PHE A 337 -13.74 -0.15 -19.37
CA PHE A 337 -14.90 -0.44 -20.23
C PHE A 337 -14.98 -1.93 -20.60
N ASP A 338 -13.90 -2.47 -21.16
CA ASP A 338 -13.82 -3.87 -21.59
C ASP A 338 -13.97 -4.85 -20.44
N LEU A 339 -13.38 -4.53 -19.28
CA LEU A 339 -13.51 -5.34 -18.08
C LEU A 339 -14.97 -5.44 -17.63
N ILE A 340 -15.73 -4.33 -17.68
CA ILE A 340 -17.16 -4.35 -17.37
C ILE A 340 -17.94 -5.15 -18.41
N CYS A 341 -17.76 -4.85 -19.70
CA CYS A 341 -18.40 -5.57 -20.80
C CYS A 341 -18.17 -7.08 -20.69
N HIS A 342 -16.95 -7.50 -20.37
CA HIS A 342 -16.60 -8.90 -20.20
C HIS A 342 -17.22 -9.54 -18.96
N VAL A 343 -17.04 -8.94 -17.78
CA VAL A 343 -17.42 -9.57 -16.50
C VAL A 343 -18.93 -9.51 -16.25
N ALA A 344 -19.56 -8.37 -16.56
CA ALA A 344 -20.97 -8.16 -16.28
C ALA A 344 -21.90 -8.62 -17.41
N PHE A 345 -21.43 -8.55 -18.65
CA PHE A 345 -22.25 -8.75 -19.86
C PHE A 345 -21.70 -9.80 -20.83
N GLU A 346 -20.67 -10.55 -20.42
CA GLU A 346 -20.12 -11.72 -21.14
C GLU A 346 -19.64 -11.40 -22.57
N GLN A 347 -19.21 -10.16 -22.80
CA GLN A 347 -18.60 -9.75 -24.07
C GLN A 347 -17.13 -10.18 -24.16
N LYS A 348 -16.62 -10.31 -25.38
CA LYS A 348 -15.18 -10.53 -25.60
C LYS A 348 -14.46 -9.18 -25.42
N PRO A 349 -13.50 -9.05 -24.47
CA PRO A 349 -12.82 -7.78 -24.24
C PRO A 349 -11.81 -7.49 -25.33
N LEU A 350 -11.62 -6.21 -25.65
CA LEU A 350 -10.55 -5.71 -26.50
C LEU A 350 -9.50 -5.02 -25.64
N THR A 351 -8.22 -5.27 -25.91
CA THR A 351 -7.14 -4.51 -25.27
C THR A 351 -7.19 -3.05 -25.69
N ARG A 352 -6.61 -2.15 -24.88
CA ARG A 352 -6.50 -0.73 -25.22
C ARG A 352 -5.80 -0.52 -26.57
N LYS A 353 -4.78 -1.34 -26.85
CA LYS A 353 -4.08 -1.35 -28.13
C LYS A 353 -4.98 -1.76 -29.29
N GLU A 354 -5.76 -2.83 -29.15
CA GLU A 354 -6.73 -3.25 -30.19
C GLU A 354 -7.77 -2.16 -30.46
N ARG A 355 -8.26 -1.47 -29.42
CA ARG A 355 -9.18 -0.32 -29.60
C ARG A 355 -8.52 0.80 -30.39
N ALA A 356 -7.33 1.23 -29.99
CA ALA A 356 -6.57 2.28 -30.69
C ALA A 356 -6.32 1.91 -32.16
N ASP A 357 -5.86 0.68 -32.43
CA ASP A 357 -5.60 0.19 -33.79
C ASP A 357 -6.87 0.11 -34.64
N ASN A 358 -8.01 -0.25 -34.05
CA ASN A 358 -9.29 -0.27 -34.74
C ASN A 358 -9.75 1.13 -35.13
N VAL A 359 -9.47 2.16 -34.32
CA VAL A 359 -9.73 3.56 -34.70
C VAL A 359 -8.79 3.99 -35.84
N LYS A 360 -7.49 3.68 -35.75
CA LYS A 360 -6.50 3.98 -36.80
C LYS A 360 -6.84 3.40 -38.17
N LYS A 361 -7.47 2.24 -38.21
CA LYS A 361 -7.93 1.58 -39.46
C LYS A 361 -9.15 2.26 -40.09
N ARG A 362 -9.96 2.98 -39.30
CA ARG A 362 -11.08 3.74 -39.82
C ARG A 362 -10.48 5.01 -40.43
N ASN A 363 -10.77 5.30 -41.70
CA ASN A 363 -10.24 6.45 -42.45
C ASN A 363 -10.68 7.83 -41.88
N TYR A 364 -11.07 7.91 -40.61
CA TYR A 364 -11.49 9.12 -39.91
C TYR A 364 -10.42 10.23 -39.95
N PHE A 365 -9.15 9.86 -39.88
CA PHE A 365 -8.04 10.81 -39.83
C PHE A 365 -7.76 11.56 -41.14
N THR A 366 -8.33 11.12 -42.27
CA THR A 366 -8.03 11.73 -43.58
C THR A 366 -8.62 13.13 -43.75
N LYS A 367 -9.54 13.56 -42.87
CA LYS A 367 -10.11 14.92 -42.89
C LYS A 367 -9.21 15.98 -42.23
N TYR A 368 -8.17 15.55 -41.50
CA TYR A 368 -7.26 16.44 -40.76
C TYR A 368 -5.93 16.61 -41.49
N GLY A 369 -5.30 17.77 -41.33
CA GLY A 369 -3.94 18.00 -41.80
C GLY A 369 -2.89 17.24 -40.98
N ASP A 370 -1.65 17.17 -41.47
CA ASP A 370 -0.58 16.34 -40.92
C ASP A 370 -0.39 16.50 -39.41
N LEU A 371 -0.30 17.75 -38.92
CA LEU A 371 -0.11 18.03 -37.49
C LEU A 371 -1.27 17.52 -36.63
N ALA A 372 -2.52 17.81 -37.02
CA ALA A 372 -3.70 17.37 -36.28
C ALA A 372 -3.82 15.83 -36.27
N ARG A 373 -3.48 15.18 -37.39
CA ARG A 373 -3.43 13.72 -37.48
C ARG A 373 -2.38 13.13 -36.54
N THR A 374 -1.16 13.66 -36.53
CA THR A 374 -0.09 13.19 -35.63
C THR A 374 -0.46 13.36 -34.15
N VAL A 375 -1.18 14.45 -33.81
CA VAL A 375 -1.70 14.66 -32.45
C VAL A 375 -2.71 13.57 -32.07
N LEU A 376 -3.68 13.26 -32.94
CA LEU A 376 -4.67 12.21 -32.69
C LEU A 376 -4.03 10.82 -32.59
N ASP A 377 -3.06 10.50 -33.45
CA ASP A 377 -2.30 9.24 -33.37
C ASP A 377 -1.53 9.13 -32.05
N SER A 378 -0.89 10.22 -31.62
CA SER A 378 -0.16 10.27 -30.34
C SER A 378 -1.07 10.13 -29.13
N LEU A 379 -2.30 10.64 -29.20
CA LEU A 379 -3.33 10.46 -28.17
C LEU A 379 -3.75 9.00 -28.06
N LEU A 380 -3.95 8.32 -29.19
CA LEU A 380 -4.28 6.89 -29.24
C LEU A 380 -3.15 6.01 -28.70
N ASP A 381 -1.89 6.34 -29.01
CA ASP A 381 -0.73 5.64 -28.47
C ASP A 381 -0.65 5.82 -26.95
N LYS A 382 -0.85 7.05 -26.47
CA LYS A 382 -0.89 7.33 -25.04
C LYS A 382 -2.03 6.60 -24.33
N TYR A 383 -3.20 6.51 -24.96
CA TYR A 383 -4.31 5.70 -24.44
C TYR A 383 -3.93 4.22 -24.33
N ALA A 384 -3.31 3.65 -25.37
CA ALA A 384 -2.90 2.25 -25.41
C ALA A 384 -1.90 1.91 -24.29
N ASP A 385 -0.91 2.77 -24.09
CA ASP A 385 0.19 2.56 -23.14
C ASP A 385 -0.23 2.89 -21.69
N ASP A 386 -0.83 4.06 -21.46
CA ASP A 386 -1.06 4.61 -20.12
C ASP A 386 -2.48 4.35 -19.56
N GLY A 387 -3.42 3.85 -20.38
CA GLY A 387 -4.81 3.65 -19.94
C GLY A 387 -5.55 4.95 -19.67
N LEU A 388 -5.31 5.96 -20.50
CA LEU A 388 -5.78 7.32 -20.27
C LEU A 388 -7.28 7.45 -20.55
N LEU A 389 -8.08 7.42 -19.48
CA LEU A 389 -9.56 7.48 -19.54
C LEU A 389 -10.17 8.85 -19.84
N ASP A 390 -9.38 9.93 -19.76
CA ASP A 390 -9.84 11.33 -19.85
C ASP A 390 -9.12 12.04 -21.02
N LEU A 391 -9.37 11.56 -22.25
CA LEU A 391 -8.85 12.17 -23.47
C LEU A 391 -9.39 13.60 -23.68
N GLU A 392 -10.56 13.88 -23.09
CA GLU A 392 -11.24 15.18 -23.09
C GLU A 392 -10.54 16.22 -22.21
N ASN A 393 -9.58 15.83 -21.36
CA ASN A 393 -8.85 16.77 -20.52
C ASN A 393 -8.02 17.74 -21.37
N PRO A 394 -8.29 19.06 -21.34
CA PRO A 394 -7.56 20.03 -22.16
C PRO A 394 -6.06 20.10 -21.86
N ALA A 395 -5.62 19.66 -20.68
CA ALA A 395 -4.21 19.61 -20.32
C ALA A 395 -3.44 18.51 -21.08
N ILE A 396 -4.12 17.56 -21.72
CA ILE A 396 -3.48 16.40 -22.35
C ILE A 396 -2.46 16.79 -23.43
N ILE A 397 -2.73 17.86 -24.18
CA ILE A 397 -1.82 18.37 -25.22
C ILE A 397 -0.57 19.05 -24.66
N THR A 398 -0.55 19.31 -23.36
CA THR A 398 0.62 19.87 -22.66
C THR A 398 1.52 18.78 -22.08
N LEU A 399 1.15 17.50 -22.20
CA LEU A 399 1.91 16.36 -21.71
C LEU A 399 2.78 15.76 -22.82
N ASP A 400 3.88 15.11 -22.44
CA ASP A 400 4.67 14.30 -23.38
C ASP A 400 3.89 13.05 -23.85
N PRO A 401 4.04 12.62 -25.12
CA PRO A 401 4.89 13.21 -26.16
C PRO A 401 4.23 14.36 -26.95
N ILE A 402 2.95 14.66 -26.72
CA ILE A 402 2.16 15.60 -27.53
C ILE A 402 2.73 17.02 -27.47
N LYS A 403 3.23 17.46 -26.31
CA LYS A 403 3.91 18.76 -26.13
C LYS A 403 5.07 18.98 -27.12
N ARG A 404 5.69 17.91 -27.63
CA ARG A 404 6.80 18.00 -28.59
C ARG A 404 6.35 18.30 -30.01
N LEU A 405 5.05 18.14 -30.31
CA LEU A 405 4.46 18.40 -31.62
C LEU A 405 4.18 19.89 -31.86
N GLY A 406 4.09 20.69 -30.79
CA GLY A 406 3.86 22.13 -30.86
C GLY A 406 3.34 22.70 -29.55
N THR A 407 3.22 24.02 -29.47
CA THR A 407 2.55 24.69 -28.34
C THR A 407 1.04 24.41 -28.37
N ALA A 408 0.38 24.47 -27.20
CA ALA A 408 -1.06 24.23 -27.12
C ALA A 408 -1.89 25.10 -28.09
N PRO A 409 -1.61 26.41 -28.28
CA PRO A 409 -2.31 27.22 -29.28
C PRO A 409 -2.07 26.77 -30.73
N GLU A 410 -0.85 26.33 -31.07
CA GLU A 410 -0.52 25.82 -32.41
C GLU A 410 -1.26 24.53 -32.70
N ILE A 411 -1.28 23.60 -31.73
CA ILE A 411 -2.03 22.34 -31.81
C ILE A 411 -3.50 22.65 -32.05
N VAL A 412 -4.14 23.46 -31.20
CA VAL A 412 -5.57 23.80 -31.33
C VAL A 412 -5.88 24.47 -32.68
N ARG A 413 -4.97 25.32 -33.18
CA ARG A 413 -5.14 25.96 -34.49
C ARG A 413 -5.10 24.95 -35.64
N ALA A 414 -4.34 23.87 -35.53
CA ALA A 414 -4.27 22.81 -36.54
C ALA A 414 -5.63 22.10 -36.76
N PHE A 415 -6.51 22.13 -35.76
CA PHE A 415 -7.88 21.60 -35.86
C PHE A 415 -8.90 22.63 -36.36
N GLY A 416 -8.51 23.89 -36.57
CA GLY A 416 -9.43 24.98 -36.93
C GLY A 416 -9.93 25.81 -35.74
N GLY A 417 -9.27 25.69 -34.58
CA GLY A 417 -9.62 26.40 -33.35
C GLY A 417 -10.22 25.49 -32.29
N LYS A 418 -10.47 26.06 -31.10
CA LYS A 418 -10.90 25.30 -29.91
C LYS A 418 -12.16 24.46 -30.13
N PRO A 419 -13.26 24.98 -30.72
CA PRO A 419 -14.47 24.18 -30.91
C PRO A 419 -14.25 22.95 -31.78
N ALA A 420 -13.44 23.08 -32.84
CA ALA A 420 -13.14 21.99 -33.75
C ALA A 420 -12.16 20.96 -33.16
N TYR A 421 -11.22 21.42 -32.31
CA TYR A 421 -10.39 20.54 -31.51
C TYR A 421 -11.23 19.72 -30.52
N ASP A 422 -12.07 20.38 -29.72
CA ASP A 422 -12.92 19.72 -28.71
C ASP A 422 -13.84 18.68 -29.40
N GLN A 423 -14.43 19.03 -30.55
CA GLN A 423 -15.22 18.11 -31.36
C GLN A 423 -14.39 16.91 -31.88
N ALA A 424 -13.16 17.14 -32.34
CA ALA A 424 -12.28 16.07 -32.82
C ALA A 424 -11.95 15.06 -31.72
N ILE A 425 -11.72 15.54 -30.49
CA ILE A 425 -11.46 14.69 -29.32
C ILE A 425 -12.72 13.91 -28.92
N HIS A 426 -13.89 14.55 -28.88
CA HIS A 426 -15.15 13.83 -28.60
C HIS A 426 -15.43 12.73 -29.62
N GLU A 427 -15.23 13.01 -30.92
CA GLU A 427 -15.38 12.02 -31.97
C GLU A 427 -14.35 10.89 -31.82
N LEU A 428 -13.08 11.20 -31.50
CA LEU A 428 -12.04 10.20 -31.24
C LEU A 428 -12.43 9.26 -30.09
N THR A 429 -12.90 9.81 -28.96
CA THR A 429 -13.37 9.01 -27.83
C THR A 429 -14.56 8.14 -28.23
N ALA A 430 -15.52 8.67 -28.98
CA ALA A 430 -16.67 7.90 -29.45
C ALA A 430 -16.23 6.70 -30.30
N TYR A 431 -15.28 6.90 -31.22
CA TYR A 431 -14.74 5.82 -32.06
C TYR A 431 -14.02 4.73 -31.27
N LEU A 432 -13.36 5.06 -30.16
CA LEU A 432 -12.70 4.06 -29.30
C LEU A 432 -13.68 3.03 -28.74
N TYR A 433 -14.93 3.43 -28.48
CA TYR A 433 -15.94 2.58 -27.82
C TYR A 433 -17.10 2.16 -28.73
N GLU A 434 -17.05 2.48 -30.04
CA GLU A 434 -18.16 2.23 -30.98
C GLU A 434 -18.39 0.74 -31.29
N SER A 435 -17.32 -0.08 -31.31
CA SER A 435 -17.43 -1.54 -31.41
C SER A 435 -17.36 -2.14 -30.02
N ALA A 436 -18.52 -2.33 -29.40
CA ALA A 436 -18.70 -3.06 -28.15
C ALA A 436 -19.24 -4.47 -28.41
#